data_AF-A0A8C5GK15-F1
#
_entry.id   AF-A0A8C5GK15-F1
#
_cell.length_a   1.000
_cell.length_b   1.000
_cell.length_c   1.000
_cell.angle_alpha   90.00
_cell.angle_beta   90.00
_cell.angle_gamma   90.00
#
_symmetry.space_group_name_H-M   'P 1'
#
loop_
_entity.id
_entity.type
_entity.pdbx_description
1 polymer ?
#
loop_
_entity_poly.entity_id
_entity_poly.type
_entity_poly.pdbx_seq_one_letter_code
_entity_poly.pdbx_strand_id
1 'polypeptide(L)'
;MKMKRLEVVLLCLVLLTAVTDSNPIIKESFAKQLLRSRRQERPVKPGHPDEPMREHLIHMQALDQRAQETNMEHWLNPHCYPRCDRNYGYPV
;
A
#
# COMPACT_ATOMS: atom_id res chain seq x y z
N MET A 1 -45.58 18.26 -41.26
CA MET A 1 -45.01 18.30 -39.88
C MET A 1 -44.45 16.96 -39.36
N LYS A 2 -44.46 15.86 -40.13
CA LYS A 2 -44.00 14.53 -39.64
C LYS A 2 -42.48 14.31 -39.73
N MET A 3 -41.80 14.80 -40.78
CA MET A 3 -40.37 14.52 -41.02
C MET A 3 -39.43 15.18 -39.99
N LYS A 4 -39.67 16.45 -39.63
CA LYS A 4 -38.84 17.16 -38.63
C LYS A 4 -38.89 16.52 -37.24
N ARG A 5 -40.03 15.92 -36.87
CA ARG A 5 -40.16 15.18 -35.60
C ARG A 5 -39.38 13.86 -35.65
N LEU A 6 -39.41 13.18 -36.80
CA LEU A 6 -38.64 11.96 -37.05
C LEU A 6 -37.13 12.23 -37.01
N GLU A 7 -36.67 13.34 -37.60
CA GLU A 7 -35.25 13.76 -37.51
C GLU A 7 -34.82 14.03 -36.07
N VAL A 8 -35.65 14.73 -35.27
CA VAL A 8 -35.34 14.99 -33.86
C VAL A 8 -35.30 13.69 -33.04
N VAL A 9 -36.19 12.74 -33.31
CA VAL A 9 -36.18 11.43 -32.66
C VAL A 9 -34.95 10.62 -33.06
N LEU A 10 -34.58 10.63 -34.34
CA LEU A 10 -33.38 9.95 -34.83
C LEU A 10 -32.12 10.54 -34.20
N LEU A 11 -32.06 11.87 -34.09
CA LEU A 11 -30.94 12.59 -33.49
C LEU A 11 -30.84 12.32 -31.99
N CYS A 12 -31.98 12.26 -31.28
CA CYS A 12 -32.02 11.84 -29.87
C CYS A 12 -31.52 10.40 -29.68
N LEU A 13 -31.92 9.47 -30.56
CA LEU A 13 -31.48 8.08 -30.48
C LEU A 13 -29.96 7.95 -30.68
N VAL A 14 -29.39 8.65 -31.67
CA VAL A 14 -27.93 8.66 -31.90
C VAL A 14 -27.18 9.25 -30.71
N LEU A 15 -27.68 10.34 -30.12
CA LEU A 15 -27.10 10.94 -28.92
C LEU A 15 -27.17 9.99 -27.71
N LEU A 16 -28.31 9.31 -27.52
CA LEU A 16 -28.47 8.32 -26.47
C LEU A 16 -27.46 7.18 -26.62
N THR A 17 -27.29 6.63 -27.82
CA THR A 17 -26.30 5.56 -28.06
C THR A 17 -24.86 6.02 -27.81
N ALA A 18 -24.50 7.23 -28.26
CA ALA A 18 -23.16 7.78 -28.09
C ALA A 18 -22.83 8.09 -26.62
N VAL A 19 -23.83 8.46 -25.81
CA VAL A 19 -23.66 8.67 -24.36
C VAL A 19 -23.64 7.34 -23.61
N THR A 20 -24.39 6.31 -24.05
CA THR A 20 -24.40 5.00 -23.38
C THR A 20 -23.17 4.13 -23.63
N ASP A 21 -22.37 4.41 -24.66
CA ASP A 21 -21.03 3.80 -24.86
C ASP A 21 -20.08 4.06 -23.67
N SER A 22 -20.43 4.99 -22.78
CA SER A 22 -19.73 5.22 -21.51
C SER A 22 -19.96 4.14 -20.44
N ASN A 23 -20.83 3.15 -20.70
CA ASN A 23 -20.81 1.89 -19.96
C ASN A 23 -19.92 0.91 -20.71
N PRO A 24 -18.62 0.78 -20.36
CA PRO A 24 -17.84 -0.28 -20.94
C PRO A 24 -18.47 -1.59 -20.49
N ILE A 25 -19.05 -2.34 -21.43
CA ILE A 25 -19.10 -3.80 -21.30
C ILE A 25 -17.63 -4.21 -21.17
N ILE A 26 -17.21 -4.35 -19.92
CA ILE A 26 -15.83 -4.62 -19.58
C ILE A 26 -15.49 -5.95 -20.22
N LYS A 27 -14.53 -5.94 -21.16
CA LYS A 27 -14.02 -7.16 -21.77
C LYS A 27 -13.54 -8.09 -20.67
N GLU A 28 -13.82 -9.38 -20.81
CA GLU A 28 -13.49 -10.40 -19.83
C GLU A 28 -12.01 -10.37 -19.41
N SER A 29 -11.11 -10.09 -20.36
CA SER A 29 -9.68 -9.92 -20.10
C SER A 29 -9.37 -8.77 -19.14
N PHE A 30 -10.04 -7.63 -19.32
CA PHE A 30 -9.88 -6.45 -18.47
C PHE A 30 -10.52 -6.66 -17.10
N ALA A 31 -11.69 -7.30 -17.02
CA ALA A 31 -12.29 -7.71 -15.74
C ALA A 31 -11.35 -8.64 -14.97
N LYS A 32 -10.76 -9.64 -15.64
CA LYS A 32 -9.79 -10.56 -15.03
C LYS A 32 -8.52 -9.84 -14.57
N GLN A 33 -8.06 -8.83 -15.31
CA GLN A 33 -6.90 -8.02 -14.92
C GLN A 33 -7.20 -7.18 -13.67
N LEU A 34 -8.36 -6.53 -13.62
CA LEU A 34 -8.84 -5.80 -12.44
C LEU A 34 -9.00 -6.72 -11.22
N LEU A 35 -9.53 -7.92 -11.39
CA LEU A 35 -9.66 -8.90 -10.31
C LEU A 35 -8.33 -9.49 -9.85
N ARG A 36 -7.27 -9.45 -10.68
CA ARG A 36 -5.91 -9.84 -10.29
C ARG A 36 -5.24 -8.75 -9.45
N SER A 37 -5.31 -7.49 -9.87
CA SER A 37 -4.73 -6.38 -9.10
C SER A 37 -5.37 -6.25 -7.71
N ARG A 38 -6.70 -6.37 -7.63
CA ARG A 38 -7.43 -6.36 -6.34
C ARG A 38 -7.10 -7.52 -5.40
N ARG A 39 -6.58 -8.64 -5.91
CA ARG A 39 -6.13 -9.77 -5.07
C ARG A 39 -4.79 -9.52 -4.39
N GLN A 40 -3.96 -8.65 -4.95
CA GLN A 40 -2.65 -8.30 -4.39
C GLN A 40 -2.75 -7.29 -3.23
N GLU A 41 -3.78 -6.43 -3.25
CA GLU A 41 -4.09 -5.53 -2.13
C GLU A 41 -4.70 -6.25 -0.92
N ARG A 42 -5.07 -7.53 -1.06
CA ARG A 42 -5.68 -8.28 0.05
C ARG A 42 -4.61 -8.52 1.12
N PRO A 43 -4.91 -8.30 2.42
CA PRO A 43 -4.02 -8.74 3.49
C PRO A 43 -3.69 -10.23 3.29
N VAL A 44 -2.41 -10.55 3.46
CA VAL A 44 -1.89 -11.91 3.29
C VAL A 44 -2.75 -12.87 4.11
N LYS A 45 -3.11 -14.02 3.53
CA LYS A 45 -3.93 -15.01 4.24
C LYS A 45 -3.21 -15.44 5.52
N PRO A 46 -3.92 -15.50 6.66
CA PRO A 46 -3.35 -16.01 7.90
C PRO A 46 -2.95 -17.49 7.74
N GLY A 47 -1.86 -17.88 8.37
CA GLY A 47 -1.25 -19.21 8.28
C GLY A 47 -0.20 -19.35 7.18
N HIS A 48 0.45 -18.27 6.76
CA HIS A 48 1.59 -18.40 5.84
C HIS A 48 2.76 -19.10 6.58
N PRO A 49 3.52 -20.00 5.94
CA PRO A 49 4.62 -20.71 6.61
C PRO A 49 5.65 -19.77 7.25
N ASP A 50 5.83 -18.58 6.66
CA ASP A 50 6.80 -17.58 7.10
C ASP A 50 6.23 -16.59 8.13
N GLU A 51 4.96 -16.70 8.50
CA GLU A 51 4.31 -15.83 9.48
C GLU A 51 4.98 -15.83 10.87
N PRO A 52 5.36 -16.97 11.48
CA PRO A 52 6.11 -16.96 12.73
C PRO A 52 7.48 -16.30 12.60
N MET A 53 8.15 -16.48 11.44
CA MET A 53 9.43 -15.84 11.20
C MET A 53 9.28 -14.32 11.05
N ARG A 54 8.22 -13.87 10.36
CA ARG A 54 7.90 -12.45 10.19
C ARG A 54 7.58 -11.77 11.53
N GLU A 55 6.76 -12.40 12.37
CA GLU A 55 6.44 -11.88 13.71
C GLU A 55 7.69 -11.80 14.59
N HIS A 56 8.53 -12.83 14.57
CA HIS A 56 9.80 -12.84 15.29
C HIS A 56 10.73 -11.71 14.82
N LEU A 57 10.87 -11.49 13.51
CA LEU A 57 11.71 -10.41 12.97
C LEU A 57 11.21 -9.02 13.39
N ILE A 58 9.90 -8.80 13.38
CA ILE A 58 9.31 -7.53 13.85
C ILE A 58 9.59 -7.33 15.34
N HIS A 59 9.47 -8.39 16.15
CA HIS A 59 9.80 -8.32 17.58
C HIS A 59 11.28 -8.01 17.81
N MET A 60 12.18 -8.69 17.09
CA MET A 60 13.62 -8.45 17.16
C MET A 60 13.97 -7.00 16.76
N GLN A 61 13.32 -6.45 15.74
CA GLN A 61 13.51 -5.07 15.33
C GLN A 61 13.09 -4.07 16.42
N ALA A 62 11.97 -4.31 17.10
CA ALA A 62 11.54 -3.47 18.22
C ALA A 62 12.50 -3.54 19.42
N LEU A 63 13.08 -4.72 19.69
CA LEU A 63 14.11 -4.86 20.71
C LEU A 63 15.39 -4.09 20.35
N ASP A 64 15.82 -4.15 19.09
CA ASP A 64 17.01 -3.44 18.61
C ASP A 64 16.83 -1.92 18.70
N GLN A 65 15.65 -1.40 18.33
CA GLN A 65 15.31 0.01 18.50
C GLN A 65 15.40 0.45 19.96
N ARG A 66 14.80 -0.32 20.88
CA ARG A 66 14.88 -0.02 22.32
C ARG A 66 16.32 -0.08 22.83
N ALA A 67 17.12 -1.03 22.36
CA ALA A 67 18.52 -1.14 22.72
C ALA A 67 19.31 0.09 22.25
N GLN A 68 19.05 0.58 21.03
CA GLN A 68 19.66 1.81 20.53
C GLN A 68 19.25 3.04 21.34
N GLU A 69 17.97 3.20 21.66
CA GLU A 69 17.46 4.30 22.48
C GLU A 69 18.11 4.31 23.87
N THR A 70 18.07 3.18 24.58
CA THR A 70 18.67 3.05 25.92
C THR A 70 20.18 3.27 25.90
N ASN A 71 20.86 2.84 24.83
CA ASN A 71 22.29 3.08 24.67
C ASN A 71 22.59 4.58 24.45
N MET A 72 21.79 5.26 23.62
CA MET A 72 21.91 6.71 23.45
C MET A 72 21.64 7.49 24.74
N GLU A 73 20.61 7.11 25.50
CA GLU A 73 20.31 7.70 26.82
C GLU A 73 21.46 7.50 27.80
N HIS A 74 22.07 6.31 27.81
CA HIS A 74 23.23 5.99 28.62
C HIS A 74 24.44 6.86 28.24
N TRP A 75 24.70 7.04 26.94
CA TRP A 75 25.79 7.87 26.43
C TRP A 75 25.60 9.37 26.66
N LEU A 76 24.36 9.85 26.64
CA LEU A 76 24.03 11.27 26.85
C LEU A 76 23.86 11.64 28.32
N ASN A 77 23.99 10.68 29.24
CA ASN A 77 23.89 10.94 30.67
C ASN A 77 25.12 11.72 31.18
N PRO A 78 24.95 12.94 31.75
CA PRO A 78 26.06 13.73 32.28
C PRO A 78 26.80 13.07 33.46
N HIS A 79 26.18 12.07 34.10
CA HIS A 79 26.76 11.29 35.19
C HIS A 79 27.40 9.97 34.71
N CYS A 80 27.52 9.77 33.41
CA CYS A 80 28.12 8.55 32.87
C CYS A 80 29.64 8.52 33.07
N TYR A 81 30.19 7.35 33.38
CA TYR A 81 31.65 7.19 33.51
C TYR A 81 32.33 7.37 32.13
N PRO A 82 33.61 7.80 32.07
CA PRO A 82 34.31 8.05 30.80
C PRO A 82 34.32 6.88 29.83
N ARG A 83 34.18 5.64 30.33
CA ARG A 83 34.11 4.42 29.50
C ARG A 83 32.79 4.25 28.74
N CYS A 84 31.80 5.09 29.04
CA CYS A 84 30.47 5.07 28.47
C CYS A 84 30.23 6.24 27.50
N ASP A 85 31.20 7.15 27.34
CA ASP A 85 31.16 8.17 26.30
C ASP A 85 31.52 7.51 24.96
N ARG A 86 30.60 7.56 23.99
CA ARG A 86 30.83 7.04 22.63
C ARG A 86 32.11 7.62 22.01
N ASN A 87 32.47 8.85 22.34
CA ASN A 87 33.64 9.53 21.77
C ASN A 87 34.95 9.10 22.45
N TYR A 88 34.87 8.37 23.56
CA TYR A 88 36.01 7.87 24.34
C TYR A 88 36.29 6.37 24.06
N GLY A 89 35.89 5.88 22.89
CA GLY A 89 36.32 4.57 22.39
C GLY A 89 37.63 4.71 21.62
N TYR A 90 38.70 4.04 22.09
CA TYR A 90 39.87 3.83 21.24
C TYR A 90 39.42 3.11 19.97
N PRO A 91 39.76 3.62 18.76
CA PRO A 91 39.50 2.87 17.53
C PRO A 91 40.29 1.57 17.60
N VAL A 92 39.61 0.45 17.37
CA VAL A 92 40.22 -0.87 17.13
C VAL A 92 40.44 -1.04 15.65
#